data_AF-A0A2S4LFE1-F1
#
_entry.id   AF-A0A2S4LFE1-F1
#
_cell.length_a   1.000
_cell.length_b   1.000
_cell.length_c   1.000
_cell.angle_alpha   90.00
_cell.angle_beta   90.00
_cell.angle_gamma   90.00
#
_symmetry.space_group_name_H-M   'P 1'
#
loop_
_entity.id
_entity.type
_entity.pdbx_description
1 polymer ?
#
loop_
_entity_poly.entity_id
_entity_poly.type
_entity_poly.pdbx_seq_one_letter_code
_entity_poly.pdbx_strand_id
1 'polypeptide(L)'
;MRPLILTLPLLLAATSAHAEPASTLDGLWQLLGSCARAVEGPEGSSGSEVTVLFSIKRDGSLQGQPRIAYSRLVGEDAAQKAFLAEVLGGIARCFPLAITDRLGGAIAGRPLRLRVTNRARERRA
;
A
#
# COMPACT_ATOMS: atom_id res chain seq x y z
N MET A 1 -60.23 5.61 -11.35
CA MET A 1 -59.02 6.07 -12.07
C MET A 1 -57.81 5.80 -11.18
N ARG A 2 -57.03 4.74 -11.46
CA ARG A 2 -55.82 4.36 -10.70
C ARG A 2 -54.60 4.72 -11.54
N PRO A 3 -53.68 5.60 -11.11
CA PRO A 3 -52.47 5.88 -11.88
C PRO A 3 -51.44 4.79 -11.62
N LEU A 4 -50.91 4.23 -12.70
CA LEU A 4 -49.84 3.25 -12.70
C LEU A 4 -48.51 4.00 -12.51
N ILE A 5 -47.85 3.82 -11.36
CA ILE A 5 -46.52 4.39 -11.11
C ILE A 5 -45.49 3.39 -11.63
N LEU A 6 -44.81 3.74 -12.71
CA LEU A 6 -43.66 3.01 -13.24
C LEU A 6 -42.40 3.41 -12.45
N THR A 7 -41.90 2.51 -11.63
CA THR A 7 -40.60 2.64 -10.97
C THR A 7 -39.49 2.19 -11.93
N LEU A 8 -38.73 3.16 -12.45
CA LEU A 8 -37.53 2.91 -13.27
C LEU A 8 -36.34 2.60 -12.34
N PRO A 9 -35.66 1.45 -12.48
CA PRO A 9 -34.53 1.12 -11.62
C PRO A 9 -33.31 1.96 -12.03
N LEU A 10 -32.81 2.77 -11.10
CA LEU A 10 -31.59 3.55 -11.27
C LEU A 10 -30.38 2.61 -11.12
N LEU A 11 -29.83 2.14 -12.25
CA LEU A 11 -28.56 1.41 -12.29
C LEU A 11 -27.41 2.37 -11.98
N LEU A 12 -26.92 2.37 -10.73
CA LEU A 12 -25.63 3.00 -10.40
C LEU A 12 -24.50 2.17 -11.02
N ALA A 13 -23.92 2.66 -12.11
CA ALA A 13 -22.65 2.17 -12.60
C ALA A 13 -21.56 2.58 -11.62
N ALA A 14 -20.94 1.62 -10.93
CA ALA A 14 -19.76 1.86 -10.11
C ALA A 14 -18.59 2.23 -11.04
N THR A 15 -18.27 3.53 -11.14
CA THR A 15 -17.06 3.99 -11.81
C THR A 15 -15.86 3.55 -10.97
N SER A 16 -15.15 2.53 -11.44
CA SER A 16 -13.84 2.17 -10.90
C SER A 16 -12.90 3.34 -11.19
N ALA A 17 -12.61 4.16 -10.17
CA ALA A 17 -11.59 5.18 -10.27
C ALA A 17 -10.23 4.48 -10.40
N HIS A 18 -9.81 4.19 -11.63
CA HIS A 18 -8.42 3.84 -11.90
C HIS A 18 -7.59 5.08 -11.55
N ALA A 19 -6.78 4.97 -10.49
CA ALA A 19 -5.86 6.02 -10.15
C ALA A 19 -4.87 6.20 -11.32
N GLU A 20 -4.74 7.43 -11.81
CA GLU A 20 -3.78 7.77 -12.85
C GLU A 20 -2.36 7.37 -12.42
N PRO A 21 -1.55 6.76 -13.31
CA PRO A 21 -0.18 6.39 -12.98
C PRO A 21 0.63 7.60 -12.50
N ALA A 22 1.39 7.42 -11.43
CA ALA A 22 2.23 8.48 -10.90
C ALA A 22 3.31 8.89 -11.93
N SER A 23 3.38 10.19 -12.23
CA SER A 23 4.33 10.78 -13.17
C SER A 23 5.43 11.61 -12.50
N THR A 24 5.31 11.83 -11.19
CA THR A 24 6.26 12.60 -10.36
C THR A 24 6.77 11.78 -9.18
N LEU A 25 7.89 12.21 -8.60
CA LEU A 25 8.43 11.61 -7.39
C LEU A 25 7.47 11.75 -6.20
N ASP A 26 6.75 12.87 -6.10
CA ASP A 26 5.74 13.08 -5.06
C ASP A 26 4.57 12.10 -5.22
N GLY A 27 4.09 11.90 -6.46
CA GLY A 27 3.05 10.91 -6.75
C GLY A 27 3.48 9.48 -6.39
N LEU A 28 4.74 9.13 -6.66
CA LEU A 28 5.31 7.85 -6.22
C LEU A 28 5.23 7.69 -4.70
N TRP A 29 5.65 8.72 -3.94
CA TRP A 29 5.62 8.65 -2.47
C TRP A 29 4.19 8.64 -1.91
N GLN A 30 3.22 9.27 -2.58
CA GLN A 30 1.81 9.14 -2.21
C GLN A 30 1.30 7.71 -2.42
N LEU A 31 1.63 7.08 -3.55
CA LEU A 31 1.27 5.70 -3.84
C LEU A 31 1.87 4.74 -2.78
N LEU A 32 3.17 4.88 -2.50
CA LEU A 32 3.88 4.08 -1.50
C LEU A 32 3.36 4.34 -0.08
N GLY A 33 3.05 5.59 0.26
CA GLY A 33 2.49 5.95 1.56
C GLY A 33 1.09 5.38 1.78
N SER A 34 0.25 5.35 0.74
CA SER A 34 -1.06 4.69 0.79
C SER A 34 -0.93 3.18 0.93
N CYS A 35 0.00 2.55 0.19
CA CYS A 35 0.35 1.16 0.37
C CYS A 35 0.79 0.85 1.82
N ALA A 36 1.73 1.63 2.37
CA ALA A 36 2.21 1.44 3.74
C ALA A 36 1.12 1.59 4.80
N ARG A 37 0.13 2.47 4.57
CA ARG A 37 -1.03 2.64 5.47
C ARG A 37 -2.03 1.49 5.41
N ALA A 38 -2.05 0.74 4.31
CA ALA A 38 -2.93 -0.43 4.16
C ALA A 38 -2.38 -1.67 4.87
N VAL A 39 -1.11 -1.67 5.28
CA VAL A 39 -0.53 -2.73 6.10
C VAL A 39 -1.05 -2.62 7.53
N GLU A 40 -1.75 -3.65 8.00
CA GLU A 40 -2.32 -3.70 9.34
C GLU A 40 -1.60 -4.77 10.17
N GLY A 41 -1.11 -4.42 11.36
CA GLY A 41 -0.52 -5.39 12.28
C GLY A 41 -1.48 -5.81 13.41
N PRO A 42 -1.22 -6.92 14.11
CA PRO A 42 -2.00 -7.27 15.30
C PRO A 42 -1.86 -6.20 16.38
N GLU A 43 -2.92 -5.97 17.18
CA GLU A 43 -2.94 -4.93 18.22
C GLU A 43 -1.78 -5.06 19.21
N GLY A 44 -1.41 -6.30 19.57
CA GLY A 44 -0.27 -6.60 20.45
C GLY A 44 1.09 -6.15 19.90
N SER A 45 1.18 -5.76 18.63
CA SER A 45 2.38 -5.20 18.00
C SER A 45 2.27 -3.71 17.69
N SER A 46 1.27 -3.01 18.25
CA SER A 46 1.09 -1.57 18.07
C SER A 46 2.35 -0.81 18.50
N GLY A 47 2.78 0.15 17.68
CA GLY A 47 4.03 0.89 17.87
C GLY A 47 5.24 0.25 17.17
N SER A 48 5.09 -0.94 16.58
CA SER A 48 6.15 -1.53 15.75
C SER A 48 6.38 -0.70 14.49
N GLU A 49 7.63 -0.57 14.06
CA GLU A 49 8.00 0.06 12.80
C GLU A 49 9.12 -0.71 12.09
N VAL A 50 9.04 -0.76 10.77
CA VAL A 50 10.01 -1.40 9.89
C VAL A 50 10.32 -0.47 8.73
N THR A 51 11.59 -0.35 8.36
CA THR A 51 11.98 0.27 7.08
C THR A 51 12.38 -0.81 6.09
N VAL A 52 11.66 -0.86 4.98
CA VAL A 52 11.93 -1.77 3.87
C VAL A 52 12.74 -1.04 2.81
N LEU A 53 13.86 -1.62 2.44
CA LEU A 53 14.74 -1.21 1.35
C LEU A 53 14.44 -2.08 0.13
N PHE A 54 14.14 -1.45 -1.00
CA PHE A 54 13.89 -2.16 -2.25
C PHE A 54 14.27 -1.29 -3.44
N SER A 55 14.20 -1.86 -4.64
CA SER A 55 14.31 -1.13 -5.91
C SER A 55 13.23 -1.64 -6.84
N ILE A 56 12.91 -0.86 -7.87
CA ILE A 56 11.90 -1.21 -8.86
C ILE A 56 12.48 -1.18 -10.26
N LYS A 57 11.88 -1.92 -11.17
CA LYS A 57 12.15 -1.81 -12.60
C LYS A 57 11.38 -0.64 -13.20
N ARG A 58 11.63 -0.37 -14.48
CA ARG A 58 10.96 0.71 -15.25
C ARG A 58 9.44 0.56 -15.28
N ASP A 59 8.93 -0.66 -15.28
CA ASP A 59 7.50 -0.99 -15.30
C ASP A 59 6.83 -0.91 -13.90
N GLY A 60 7.56 -0.45 -12.89
CA GLY A 60 7.07 -0.37 -11.51
C GLY A 60 7.06 -1.71 -10.76
N SER A 61 7.50 -2.83 -11.36
CA SER A 61 7.65 -4.11 -10.66
C SER A 61 8.86 -4.12 -9.73
N LEU A 62 8.86 -5.01 -8.73
CA LEU A 62 10.01 -5.17 -7.84
C LEU A 62 11.26 -5.64 -8.62
N GLN A 63 12.40 -5.05 -8.24
CA GLN A 63 13.72 -5.48 -8.68
C GLN A 63 14.47 -6.09 -7.49
N GLY A 64 14.67 -7.41 -7.56
CA GLY A 64 15.29 -8.18 -6.48
C GLY A 64 14.35 -8.43 -5.30
N GLN A 65 14.93 -8.85 -4.18
CA GLN A 65 14.18 -9.13 -2.95
C GLN A 65 14.20 -7.90 -2.03
N PRO A 66 13.02 -7.37 -1.62
CA PRO A 66 12.96 -6.37 -0.56
C PRO A 66 13.66 -6.85 0.70
N ARG A 67 14.38 -5.95 1.37
CA ARG A 67 15.12 -6.24 2.61
C ARG A 67 14.66 -5.33 3.72
N ILE A 68 14.68 -5.83 4.96
CA ILE A 68 14.50 -4.98 6.13
C ILE A 68 15.83 -4.29 6.44
N ALA A 69 15.84 -2.96 6.38
CA ALA A 69 17.01 -2.14 6.73
C ALA A 69 16.95 -1.62 8.17
N TYR A 70 15.77 -1.64 8.78
CA TYR A 70 15.57 -1.25 10.18
C TYR A 70 14.28 -1.91 10.71
N SER A 71 14.30 -2.29 11.99
CA SER A 71 13.11 -2.76 12.70
C SER A 71 13.14 -2.34 14.16
N ARG A 72 12.00 -1.87 14.67
CA ARG A 72 11.65 -1.81 16.08
C ARG A 72 10.34 -2.56 16.24
N LEU A 73 10.35 -3.66 16.99
CA LEU A 73 9.19 -4.53 17.14
C LEU A 73 8.70 -4.49 18.59
N VAL A 74 7.38 -4.51 18.76
CA VAL A 74 6.69 -4.45 20.04
C VAL A 74 5.83 -5.70 20.21
N GLY A 75 5.68 -6.16 21.45
CA GLY A 75 4.85 -7.31 21.81
C GLY A 75 5.60 -8.63 21.80
N GLU A 76 4.86 -9.71 22.06
CA GLU A 76 5.37 -11.08 22.06
C GLU A 76 5.83 -11.53 20.67
N ASP A 77 6.74 -12.50 20.62
CA ASP A 77 7.33 -13.06 19.39
C ASP A 77 6.30 -13.36 18.29
N ALA A 78 5.15 -13.91 18.66
CA ALA A 78 4.07 -14.23 17.72
C ALA A 78 3.50 -12.97 17.06
N ALA A 79 3.27 -11.90 17.83
CA ALA A 79 2.77 -10.63 17.32
C ALA A 79 3.81 -9.92 16.45
N GLN A 80 5.09 -9.97 16.85
CA GLN A 80 6.20 -9.43 16.07
C GLN A 80 6.32 -10.13 14.70
N LYS A 81 6.31 -11.48 14.69
CA LYS A 81 6.39 -12.28 13.46
C LYS A 81 5.20 -12.03 12.54
N ALA A 82 4.00 -11.94 13.10
CA ALA A 82 2.79 -11.62 12.33
C ALA A 82 2.87 -10.22 11.70
N PHE A 83 3.37 -9.22 12.42
CA PHE A 83 3.57 -7.89 11.84
C PHE A 83 4.60 -7.91 10.70
N LEU A 84 5.74 -8.57 10.87
CA LEU A 84 6.74 -8.69 9.80
C LEU A 84 6.19 -9.40 8.55
N ALA A 85 5.42 -10.47 8.74
CA ALA A 85 4.79 -11.20 7.65
C ALA A 85 3.81 -10.30 6.87
N GLU A 86 3.01 -9.50 7.58
CA GLU A 86 2.06 -8.60 6.93
C GLU A 86 2.73 -7.39 6.28
N VAL A 87 3.85 -6.90 6.82
CA VAL A 87 4.68 -5.89 6.14
C VAL A 87 5.20 -6.42 4.81
N LEU A 88 5.81 -7.61 4.78
CA LEU A 88 6.37 -8.17 3.56
C LEU A 88 5.28 -8.56 2.56
N GLY A 89 4.19 -9.20 3.02
CA GLY A 89 3.06 -9.59 2.19
C GLY A 89 2.27 -8.39 1.67
N GLY A 90 1.95 -7.43 2.53
CA GLY A 90 1.19 -6.23 2.19
C GLY A 90 1.93 -5.31 1.22
N ILE A 91 3.24 -5.10 1.43
CA ILE A 91 4.06 -4.34 0.48
C ILE A 91 4.12 -5.05 -0.87
N ALA A 92 4.27 -6.37 -0.91
CA ALA A 92 4.36 -7.12 -2.18
C ALA A 92 3.10 -6.94 -3.05
N ARG A 93 1.91 -6.79 -2.43
CA ARG A 93 0.63 -6.54 -3.14
C ARG A 93 0.57 -5.17 -3.82
N CYS A 94 1.45 -4.24 -3.48
CA CYS A 94 1.50 -2.91 -4.08
C CYS A 94 2.26 -2.86 -5.41
N PHE A 95 2.85 -3.98 -5.82
CA PHE A 95 3.61 -4.07 -7.06
C PHE A 95 2.85 -4.87 -8.13
N PRO A 96 2.93 -4.48 -9.41
CA PRO A 96 3.69 -3.33 -9.92
C PRO A 96 3.06 -1.98 -9.52
N LEU A 97 3.90 -1.00 -9.20
CA LEU A 97 3.45 0.36 -8.91
C LEU A 97 2.92 0.99 -10.19
N ALA A 98 1.73 1.58 -10.14
CA ALA A 98 1.17 2.35 -11.24
C ALA A 98 1.97 3.65 -11.44
N ILE A 99 3.00 3.61 -12.29
CA ILE A 99 3.87 4.74 -12.62
C ILE A 99 3.99 4.90 -14.14
N THR A 100 4.29 6.11 -14.60
CA THR A 100 4.57 6.35 -16.02
C THR A 100 5.95 5.84 -16.44
N ASP A 101 6.10 5.47 -17.71
CA ASP A 101 7.38 5.05 -18.31
C ASP A 101 8.53 6.06 -18.14
N ARG A 102 8.19 7.36 -18.13
CA ARG A 102 9.15 8.45 -17.92
C ARG A 102 9.67 8.43 -16.49
N LEU A 103 8.76 8.36 -15.51
CA LEU A 103 9.15 8.27 -14.11
C LEU A 103 9.91 6.98 -13.84
N GLY A 104 9.39 5.85 -14.31
CA GLY A 104 10.03 4.54 -14.20
C GLY A 104 11.45 4.53 -14.78
N GLY A 105 11.67 5.16 -15.93
CA GLY A 105 13.00 5.30 -16.52
C GLY A 105 13.96 6.15 -15.67
N ALA A 106 13.44 7.13 -14.93
CA ALA A 106 14.25 7.99 -14.06
C ALA A 106 14.57 7.35 -12.69
N ILE A 107 13.79 6.36 -12.25
CA ILE A 107 13.94 5.77 -10.90
C ILE A 107 14.30 4.29 -10.87
N ALA A 108 14.26 3.60 -12.01
CA ALA A 108 14.58 2.18 -12.08
C ALA A 108 15.96 1.87 -11.48
N GLY A 109 16.04 0.80 -10.67
CA GLY A 109 17.26 0.37 -10.00
C GLY A 109 17.75 1.27 -8.85
N ARG A 110 17.07 2.39 -8.56
CA ARG A 110 17.43 3.26 -7.44
C ARG A 110 16.90 2.69 -6.12
N PRO A 111 17.71 2.64 -5.06
CA PRO A 111 17.24 2.19 -3.74
C PRO A 111 16.19 3.15 -3.16
N LEU A 112 15.04 2.59 -2.76
CA LEU A 112 13.94 3.27 -2.10
C LEU A 112 13.79 2.71 -0.68
N ARG A 113 13.50 3.59 0.28
CA ARG A 113 13.24 3.23 1.68
C ARG A 113 11.81 3.60 2.04
N LEU A 114 11.00 2.59 2.34
CA LEU A 114 9.62 2.78 2.80
C LEU A 114 9.51 2.39 4.27
N ARG A 115 9.04 3.33 5.09
CA ARG A 115 8.73 3.04 6.48
C ARG A 115 7.28 2.61 6.62
N VAL A 116 7.07 1.48 7.28
CA VAL A 116 5.75 0.95 7.66
C VAL A 116 5.68 0.90 9.17
N THR A 117 4.57 1.37 9.72
CA THR A 117 4.34 1.45 11.17
C THR A 117 3.01 0.77 11.49
N ASN A 118 2.98 -0.12 12.47
CA ASN A 118 1.73 -0.57 13.04
C ASN A 118 1.19 0.50 14.00
N ARG A 119 0.17 1.25 13.57
CA ARG A 119 -0.51 2.18 14.47
C ARG A 119 -1.57 1.41 15.24
N ALA A 120 -1.72 1.72 16.53
CA ALA A 120 -2.88 1.27 17.27
C ALA A 120 -4.13 1.67 16.48
N ARG A 121 -5.08 0.74 16.29
CA ARG A 121 -6.36 1.12 15.72
C ARG A 121 -6.98 2.13 16.68
N GLU A 122 -7.08 3.39 16.26
CA GLU A 122 -8.12 4.25 16.80
C GLU A 122 -9.42 3.49 16.51
N ARG A 123 -10.11 3.07 17.58
CA ARG A 123 -11.41 2.41 17.46
C ARG A 123 -12.21 3.23 16.46
N ARG A 124 -12.50 2.68 15.28
CA ARG A 124 -13.48 3.27 14.36
C ARG A 124 -14.79 3.27 15.13
N ALA A 125 -15.09 4.40 15.77
CA ALA A 125 -16.34 4.72 16.41
C ALA A 125 -17.33 5.23 15.37
#